data_AF-A0A850QW49-F1
#
_entry.id   AF-A0A850QW49-F1
#
_cell.length_a   1.000
_cell.length_b   1.000
_cell.length_c   1.000
_cell.angle_alpha   90.00
_cell.angle_beta   90.00
_cell.angle_gamma   90.00
#
_symmetry.space_group_name_H-M   'P 1'
#
loop_
_entity.id
_entity.type
_entity.pdbx_description
1 polymer ?
#
loop_
_entity_poly.entity_id
_entity_poly.type
_entity_poly.pdbx_seq_one_letter_code
_entity_poly.pdbx_strand_id
1 'polypeptide(L)'
;KSYLSLDDIADQLVIRHEKDTVQQRIDSLLQRHDLRTIEHIEVSLASTAAALVQEGIGMAITDPLTAYMSSEHTNVLTKPLNFHLPFEFDILYPAFKPIHRHAEVFIEQFMLQADAMDIQLKIGPMRDLNEY
;
A
#
# COMPACT_ATOMS: atom_id res chain seq x y z
N LYS A 1 0.38 1.88 -21.30
CA LYS A 1 -0.24 0.84 -20.45
C LYS A 1 -0.68 1.49 -19.13
N SER A 2 -1.95 1.36 -18.72
CA SER A 2 -2.54 2.02 -17.54
C SER A 2 -2.38 1.24 -16.24
N TYR A 3 -1.87 0.01 -16.30
CA TYR A 3 -1.62 -0.88 -15.17
C TYR A 3 -0.27 -1.58 -15.33
N LEU A 4 0.22 -2.17 -14.25
CA LEU A 4 1.40 -3.04 -14.22
C LEU A 4 1.00 -4.48 -13.97
N SER A 5 1.64 -5.40 -14.69
CA SER A 5 1.49 -6.84 -14.60
C SER A 5 2.74 -7.48 -14.01
N LEU A 6 2.67 -8.77 -13.67
CA LEU A 6 3.84 -9.51 -13.21
C LEU A 6 4.98 -9.47 -14.23
N ASP A 7 4.68 -9.53 -15.53
CA ASP A 7 5.68 -9.41 -16.60
C ASP A 7 6.32 -8.02 -16.68
N ASP A 8 5.62 -6.94 -16.29
CA ASP A 8 6.25 -5.60 -16.26
C ASP A 8 7.14 -5.41 -15.02
N ILE A 9 6.92 -6.21 -13.98
CA ILE A 9 7.75 -6.24 -12.75
C ILE A 9 8.93 -7.18 -12.94
N ALA A 10 8.72 -8.26 -13.70
CA ALA A 10 9.79 -9.12 -14.16
C ALA A 10 10.83 -8.27 -14.89
N ASP A 11 12.10 -8.62 -14.69
CA ASP A 11 13.22 -7.88 -15.28
C ASP A 11 13.30 -6.39 -14.87
N GLN A 12 12.74 -6.00 -13.71
CA GLN A 12 12.99 -4.68 -13.10
C GLN A 12 13.89 -4.77 -11.87
N LEU A 13 14.55 -3.66 -11.53
CA LEU A 13 15.15 -3.45 -10.21
C LEU A 13 14.02 -3.04 -9.25
N VAL A 14 13.79 -3.86 -8.24
CA VAL A 14 12.71 -3.64 -7.27
C VAL A 14 13.28 -3.21 -5.92
N ILE A 15 12.83 -2.06 -5.43
CA ILE A 15 13.11 -1.58 -4.08
C ILE A 15 12.08 -2.21 -3.14
N ARG A 16 12.57 -2.95 -2.14
CA ARG A 16 11.78 -3.82 -1.26
C ARG A 16 11.91 -3.37 0.18
N HIS A 17 10.87 -3.60 0.96
CA HIS A 17 10.94 -3.49 2.41
C HIS A 17 11.55 -4.75 3.02
N GLU A 18 12.44 -4.60 4.01
CA GLU A 18 13.16 -5.71 4.68
C GLU A 18 12.26 -6.79 5.28
N LYS A 19 11.03 -6.43 5.69
CA LYS A 19 10.07 -7.34 6.33
C LYS A 19 8.66 -7.08 5.81
N ASP A 20 8.39 -7.57 4.62
CA ASP A 20 7.12 -7.30 3.96
C ASP A 20 6.41 -8.58 3.48
N THR A 21 5.26 -8.87 4.11
CA THR A 21 4.39 -9.99 3.70
C THR A 21 3.84 -9.81 2.29
N VAL A 22 3.71 -8.57 1.82
CA VAL A 22 3.32 -8.25 0.44
C VAL A 22 4.42 -8.68 -0.52
N GLN A 23 5.69 -8.42 -0.20
CA GLN A 23 6.83 -8.88 -1.00
C GLN A 23 6.89 -10.41 -1.09
N GLN A 24 6.65 -11.13 0.00
CA GLN A 24 6.58 -12.59 -0.03
C GLN A 24 5.48 -13.11 -0.98
N ARG A 25 4.33 -12.42 -1.04
CA ARG A 25 3.25 -12.74 -1.97
C ARG A 25 3.66 -12.45 -3.42
N ILE A 26 4.32 -11.32 -3.67
CA ILE A 26 4.84 -10.95 -5.00
C ILE A 26 5.87 -11.99 -5.47
N ASP A 27 6.85 -12.32 -4.63
CA ASP A 27 7.86 -13.34 -4.94
C ASP A 27 7.22 -14.71 -5.23
N SER A 28 6.20 -15.10 -4.44
CA SER A 28 5.44 -16.32 -4.68
C SER A 28 4.67 -16.29 -6.01
N LEU A 29 4.13 -15.12 -6.40
CA LEU A 29 3.44 -14.95 -7.68
C LEU A 29 4.43 -15.01 -8.85
N LEU A 30 5.54 -14.29 -8.78
CA LEU A 30 6.60 -14.33 -9.79
C LEU A 30 7.12 -15.77 -9.98
N GLN A 31 7.41 -16.47 -8.89
CA GLN A 31 7.88 -17.85 -8.93
C GLN A 31 6.88 -18.81 -9.60
N ARG A 32 5.56 -18.66 -9.33
CA ARG A 32 4.52 -19.50 -9.96
C ARG A 32 4.42 -19.31 -11.47
N HIS A 33 4.89 -18.18 -11.98
CA HIS A 33 4.89 -17.84 -13.40
C HIS A 33 6.29 -17.97 -14.04
N ASP A 34 7.26 -18.57 -13.34
CA ASP A 34 8.66 -18.70 -13.77
C ASP A 34 9.34 -17.34 -14.07
N LEU A 35 8.86 -16.27 -13.43
CA LEU A 35 9.38 -14.90 -13.55
C LEU A 35 10.33 -14.56 -12.39
N ARG A 36 11.24 -13.61 -12.62
CA ARG A 36 12.19 -13.09 -11.62
C ARG A 36 12.46 -11.60 -11.86
N THR A 37 12.79 -10.88 -10.79
CA THR A 37 13.34 -9.51 -10.86
C THR A 37 14.85 -9.56 -11.15
N ILE A 38 15.43 -8.51 -11.73
CA ILE A 38 16.89 -8.47 -12.01
C ILE A 38 17.67 -8.45 -10.70
N GLU A 39 17.36 -7.46 -9.85
CA GLU A 39 18.01 -7.18 -8.58
C GLU A 39 17.00 -6.56 -7.61
N HIS A 40 17.37 -6.52 -6.33
CA HIS A 40 16.60 -5.82 -5.32
C HIS A 40 17.47 -4.99 -4.40
N ILE A 41 16.92 -3.85 -3.97
CA ILE A 41 17.49 -3.01 -2.90
C ILE A 41 16.54 -3.12 -1.72
N GLU A 42 17.06 -3.52 -0.55
CA GLU A 42 16.28 -3.55 0.67
C GLU A 42 16.37 -2.21 1.41
N VAL A 43 15.23 -1.73 1.88
CA VAL A 43 15.12 -0.51 2.70
C VAL A 43 14.21 -0.75 3.90
N SER A 44 14.45 -0.01 4.98
CA SER A 44 13.63 -0.12 6.20
C SER A 44 12.38 0.80 6.17
N LEU A 45 12.39 1.87 5.36
CA LEU A 45 11.36 2.91 5.36
C LEU A 45 10.79 3.16 3.96
N ALA A 46 9.47 3.39 3.89
CA ALA A 46 8.77 3.66 2.64
C ALA A 46 9.20 4.99 2.02
N SER A 47 9.57 5.97 2.85
CA SER A 47 10.14 7.24 2.40
C SER A 47 11.49 7.06 1.70
N THR A 48 12.33 6.12 2.15
CA THR A 48 13.58 5.78 1.47
C THR A 48 13.30 5.12 0.12
N ALA A 49 12.33 4.21 0.06
CA ALA A 49 11.90 3.63 -1.22
C ALA A 49 11.42 4.72 -2.19
N ALA A 50 10.54 5.61 -1.73
CA ALA A 50 10.02 6.72 -2.53
C ALA A 50 11.13 7.64 -3.05
N ALA A 51 12.13 7.97 -2.22
CA ALA A 51 13.28 8.76 -2.63
C ALA A 51 14.10 8.07 -3.74
N LEU A 52 14.37 6.76 -3.60
CA LEU A 52 15.11 6.01 -4.62
C LEU A 52 14.33 5.90 -5.94
N VAL A 53 13.00 5.75 -5.89
CA VAL A 53 12.14 5.79 -7.08
C VAL A 53 12.18 7.17 -7.73
N GLN A 54 12.12 8.26 -6.95
CA GLN A 54 12.21 9.63 -7.45
C GLN A 54 13.54 9.92 -8.16
N GLU A 55 14.63 9.32 -7.69
CA GLU A 55 15.96 9.40 -8.32
C GLU A 55 16.12 8.45 -9.53
N GLY A 56 15.08 7.69 -9.88
CA GLY A 56 15.08 6.81 -11.06
C GLY A 56 15.88 5.51 -10.88
N ILE A 57 16.15 5.09 -9.64
CA ILE A 57 16.92 3.88 -9.34
C ILE A 57 16.17 2.60 -9.70
N GLY A 58 14.85 2.60 -9.56
CA GLY A 58 14.02 1.45 -9.86
C GLY A 58 12.55 1.69 -9.52
N MET A 59 11.81 0.62 -9.24
CA MET A 59 10.41 0.68 -8.85
C MET A 59 10.17 0.15 -7.43
N ALA A 60 9.11 0.62 -6.81
CA ALA A 60 8.61 0.08 -5.54
C ALA A 60 7.13 -0.29 -5.69
N ILE A 61 6.71 -1.37 -5.04
CA ILE A 61 5.30 -1.70 -4.85
C ILE A 61 4.94 -1.25 -3.45
N THR A 62 3.87 -0.46 -3.32
CA THR A 62 3.47 0.18 -2.07
C THR A 62 1.96 0.18 -1.92
N ASP A 63 1.47 0.56 -0.75
CA ASP A 63 0.04 0.67 -0.46
C ASP A 63 -0.61 1.86 -1.19
N PRO A 64 -1.95 1.86 -1.36
CA PRO A 64 -2.65 2.92 -2.09
C PRO A 64 -2.48 4.34 -1.50
N LEU A 65 -2.32 4.49 -0.17
CA LEU A 65 -2.15 5.81 0.44
C LEU A 65 -0.76 6.38 0.12
N THR A 66 0.29 5.57 0.28
CA THR A 66 1.66 5.95 -0.09
C THR A 66 1.79 6.23 -1.59
N ALA A 67 1.10 5.43 -2.42
CA ALA A 67 1.04 5.61 -3.87
C ALA A 67 0.39 6.96 -4.26
N TYR A 68 -0.70 7.35 -3.58
CA TYR A 68 -1.36 8.64 -3.77
C TYR A 68 -0.43 9.80 -3.40
N MET A 69 0.21 9.74 -2.21
CA MET A 69 1.17 10.77 -1.78
C MET A 69 2.34 10.90 -2.76
N SER A 70 2.83 9.78 -3.28
CA SER A 70 3.94 9.79 -4.24
C SER A 70 3.55 10.33 -5.61
N SER A 71 2.28 10.24 -5.99
CA SER A 71 1.76 10.72 -7.28
C SER A 71 1.75 12.25 -7.41
N GLU A 72 1.86 12.97 -6.29
CA GLU A 72 2.02 14.43 -6.30
C GLU A 72 3.39 14.87 -6.84
N HIS A 73 4.37 13.95 -6.92
CA HIS A 73 5.68 14.24 -7.47
C HIS A 73 5.72 14.02 -8.98
N THR A 74 6.06 15.06 -9.74
CA THR A 74 6.10 15.05 -11.22
C THR A 74 7.01 13.97 -11.84
N ASN A 75 8.02 13.52 -11.10
CA ASN A 75 9.01 12.55 -11.58
C ASN A 75 8.65 11.09 -11.27
N VAL A 76 7.51 10.84 -10.61
CA VAL A 76 7.06 9.50 -10.23
C VAL A 76 5.81 9.13 -11.01
N LEU A 77 5.84 7.95 -11.63
CA LEU A 77 4.69 7.40 -12.32
C LEU A 77 4.07 6.28 -11.48
N THR A 78 2.95 6.57 -10.84
CA THR A 78 2.15 5.58 -10.10
C THR A 78 1.21 4.85 -11.05
N LYS A 79 1.15 3.52 -10.99
CA LYS A 79 0.21 2.68 -11.74
C LYS A 79 -0.37 1.57 -10.87
N PRO A 80 -1.67 1.26 -10.98
CA PRO A 80 -2.26 0.11 -10.30
C PRO A 80 -1.71 -1.21 -10.85
N LEU A 81 -1.69 -2.24 -10.00
CA LEU A 81 -1.40 -3.60 -10.40
C LEU A 81 -2.64 -4.24 -11.05
N ASN A 82 -2.45 -5.10 -12.06
CA ASN A 82 -3.54 -5.87 -12.67
C ASN A 82 -3.85 -7.19 -11.92
N PHE A 83 -3.16 -7.43 -10.81
CA PHE A 83 -3.41 -8.54 -9.90
C PHE A 83 -3.66 -7.98 -8.50
N HIS A 84 -4.35 -8.76 -7.67
CA HIS A 84 -4.76 -8.33 -6.34
C HIS A 84 -3.70 -8.66 -5.28
N LEU A 85 -3.34 -7.64 -4.50
CA LEU A 85 -2.64 -7.79 -3.22
C LEU A 85 -3.57 -7.27 -2.12
N PRO A 86 -3.73 -8.00 -1.00
CA PRO A 86 -4.57 -7.53 0.10
C PRO A 86 -3.94 -6.29 0.73
N PHE A 87 -4.76 -5.25 0.93
CA PHE A 87 -4.43 -4.08 1.72
C PHE A 87 -5.41 -4.01 2.88
N GLU A 88 -4.89 -4.10 4.10
CA GLU A 88 -5.65 -4.05 5.34
C GLU A 88 -5.35 -2.72 6.03
N PHE A 89 -6.41 -2.03 6.43
CA PHE A 89 -6.31 -0.77 7.15
C PHE A 89 -7.25 -0.82 8.35
N ASP A 90 -6.65 -0.78 9.54
CA ASP A 90 -7.37 -0.90 10.81
C ASP A 90 -7.38 0.44 11.54
N ILE A 91 -8.53 0.76 12.13
CA ILE A 91 -8.63 1.83 13.12
C ILE A 91 -8.81 1.19 14.49
N LEU A 92 -7.87 1.49 15.39
CA LEU A 92 -7.83 0.91 16.72
C LEU A 92 -8.52 1.85 17.72
N TYR A 93 -9.44 1.28 18.52
CA TYR A 93 -10.17 2.01 19.56
C TYR A 93 -9.98 1.38 20.93
N PRO A 94 -10.14 2.16 22.02
CA PRO A 94 -10.17 1.60 23.36
C PRO A 94 -11.30 0.57 23.51
N ALA A 95 -10.98 -0.64 23.97
CA ALA A 95 -11.94 -1.75 24.07
C ALA A 95 -13.08 -1.54 25.08
N PHE A 96 -12.91 -0.65 26.06
CA PHE A 96 -13.86 -0.46 27.17
C PHE A 96 -14.21 1.00 27.42
N LYS A 97 -14.03 1.86 26.42
CA LYS A 97 -14.42 3.26 26.50
C LYS A 97 -15.15 3.68 25.24
N PRO A 98 -16.22 4.48 25.36
CA PRO A 98 -16.84 5.06 24.18
C PRO A 98 -15.82 5.88 23.40
N ILE A 99 -15.94 5.84 22.08
CA ILE A 99 -15.11 6.66 21.19
C ILE A 99 -15.47 8.12 21.45
N HIS A 100 -14.46 8.97 21.53
CA HIS A 100 -14.69 10.40 21.71
C HIS A 100 -15.33 10.99 20.44
N ARG A 101 -16.31 11.89 20.56
CA ARG A 101 -16.98 12.52 19.41
C ARG A 101 -16.02 13.08 18.36
N HIS A 102 -14.92 13.70 18.77
CA HIS A 102 -13.90 14.20 17.83
C HIS A 102 -13.17 13.09 17.06
N ALA A 103 -12.99 11.91 17.67
CA ALA A 103 -12.42 10.77 16.98
C ALA A 103 -13.43 10.19 15.97
N GLU A 104 -14.73 10.13 16.31
CA GLU A 104 -15.79 9.75 15.36
C GLU A 104 -15.80 10.65 14.11
N VAL A 105 -15.77 11.97 14.32
CA VAL A 105 -15.71 12.95 13.22
C VAL A 105 -14.41 12.79 12.41
N PHE A 106 -13.27 12.55 13.08
CA PHE A 106 -12.02 12.30 12.37
C PHE A 106 -12.12 11.07 11.46
N ILE A 107 -12.67 9.96 11.97
CA ILE A 107 -12.83 8.71 11.19
C ILE A 107 -13.76 8.96 10.00
N GLU A 108 -14.89 9.62 10.21
CA GLU A 108 -15.83 9.96 9.14
C GLU A 108 -15.16 10.79 8.05
N GLN A 109 -14.45 11.86 8.43
CA GLN A 109 -13.74 12.71 7.47
C GLN A 109 -12.61 11.97 6.76
N PHE A 110 -11.86 11.14 7.48
CA PHE A 110 -10.81 10.31 6.92
C PHE A 110 -11.37 9.34 5.86
N MET A 111 -12.50 8.70 6.14
CA MET A 111 -13.17 7.80 5.19
C MET A 111 -13.66 8.53 3.94
N LEU A 112 -14.29 9.70 4.12
CA LEU A 112 -14.71 10.54 2.98
C LEU A 112 -13.51 10.96 2.12
N GLN A 113 -12.37 11.26 2.74
CA GLN A 113 -11.14 11.60 2.02
C GLN A 113 -10.58 10.38 1.26
N ALA A 114 -10.56 9.20 1.87
CA ALA A 114 -10.11 7.99 1.20
C ALA A 114 -10.99 7.64 -0.02
N ASP A 115 -12.32 7.76 0.11
CA ASP A 115 -13.25 7.57 -1.00
C ASP A 115 -13.03 8.61 -2.12
N ALA A 116 -12.79 9.88 -1.76
CA ALA A 116 -12.48 10.93 -2.73
C ALA A 116 -11.15 10.67 -3.49
N MET A 117 -10.24 9.91 -2.90
CA MET A 117 -8.98 9.45 -3.51
C MET A 117 -9.13 8.11 -4.26
N ASP A 118 -10.33 7.54 -4.33
CA ASP A 118 -10.62 6.20 -4.88
C ASP A 118 -9.85 5.08 -4.15
N ILE A 119 -9.58 5.27 -2.86
CA ILE A 119 -8.91 4.30 -1.99
C ILE A 119 -9.96 3.53 -1.18
N GLN A 120 -10.21 2.29 -1.58
CA GLN A 120 -11.17 1.42 -0.92
C GLN A 120 -10.60 0.84 0.38
N LEU A 121 -10.99 1.41 1.52
CA LEU A 121 -10.60 0.92 2.84
C LEU A 121 -11.64 -0.07 3.37
N LYS A 122 -11.24 -1.34 3.51
CA LYS A 122 -12.07 -2.35 4.19
C LYS A 122 -11.82 -2.27 5.69
N ILE A 123 -12.51 -1.36 6.36
CA ILE A 123 -12.53 -1.37 7.83
C ILE A 123 -13.46 -2.49 8.26
N GLY A 124 -12.98 -3.39 9.13
CA GLY A 124 -13.85 -4.36 9.79
C GLY A 124 -15.02 -3.67 10.51
N PRO A 125 -16.08 -4.38 10.90
CA PRO A 125 -17.16 -3.75 11.65
C PRO A 125 -16.57 -2.99 12.84
N MET A 126 -16.92 -1.71 12.99
CA MET A 126 -16.72 -1.01 14.26
C MET A 126 -17.32 -1.93 15.31
N ARG A 127 -16.49 -2.60 16.12
CA ARG A 127 -17.02 -3.47 17.17
C ARG A 127 -17.95 -2.62 18.00
N ASP A 128 -19.22 -2.97 18.02
CA ASP A 128 -20.20 -2.30 18.87
C ASP A 128 -19.77 -2.57 20.31
N LEU A 129 -19.19 -1.54 20.95
CA LEU A 129 -18.64 -1.65 22.29
C LEU A 129 -19.76 -1.85 23.34
N ASN A 130 -21.02 -1.89 22.92
CA ASN A 130 -22.18 -2.20 23.75
C ASN A 130 -22.51 -3.71 23.82
N GLU A 131 -21.74 -4.59 23.17
CA GLU A 131 -21.97 -6.05 23.22
C GLU A 131 -21.36 -6.77 24.45
N TYR A 132 -21.02 -6.07 25.53
CA TYR A 132 -20.56 -6.68 26.79
C TYR A 132 -21.28 -6.14 28.03
#